data_AF-A0A1M7GMN7-F1
#
_entry.id   AF-A0A1M7GMN7-F1
#
_cell.length_a   1.000
_cell.length_b   1.000
_cell.length_c   1.000
_cell.angle_alpha   90.00
_cell.angle_beta   90.00
_cell.angle_gamma   90.00
#
_symmetry.space_group_name_H-M   'P 1'
#
loop_
_entity.id
_entity.type
_entity.pdbx_description
1 polymer ?
#
loop_
_entity_poly.entity_id
_entity_poly.type
_entity_poly.pdbx_seq_one_letter_code
_entity_poly.pdbx_strand_id
1 'polypeptide(L)'
;MGALIFYVAVYFVGYYAANLLNRMIGRVLIQNRRLAGFVLVLMVSLLHGYKIISTSPSHDHGEGAGYALGFYVILPVAIIAIAVLYLTWQEKQDDDIP
;
A
#
# COMPACT_ATOMS: atom_id res chain seq x y z
N MET A 1 4.78 14.80 -5.05
CA MET A 1 5.72 13.65 -5.03
C MET A 1 5.86 12.95 -3.68
N GLY A 2 5.53 13.59 -2.53
CA GLY A 2 5.66 12.96 -1.21
C GLY A 2 4.73 11.77 -0.90
N ALA A 3 3.50 11.73 -1.45
CA ALA A 3 2.54 10.66 -1.13
C ALA A 3 3.00 9.27 -1.62
N LEU A 4 3.58 9.18 -2.82
CA LEU A 4 4.11 7.90 -3.31
C LEU A 4 5.23 7.39 -2.40
N ILE A 5 6.18 8.26 -2.04
CA ILE A 5 7.29 7.92 -1.13
C ILE A 5 6.74 7.45 0.23
N PHE A 6 5.72 8.15 0.75
CA PHE A 6 5.06 7.77 1.99
C PHE A 6 4.46 6.36 1.90
N TYR A 7 3.68 6.05 0.88
CA TYR A 7 3.09 4.70 0.75
C TYR A 7 4.13 3.61 0.44
N VAL A 8 5.24 3.94 -0.22
CA VAL A 8 6.38 3.03 -0.37
C VAL A 8 6.99 2.72 0.99
N ALA A 9 7.20 3.71 1.86
CA ALA A 9 7.68 3.48 3.21
C ALA A 9 6.70 2.60 4.01
N VAL A 10 5.39 2.88 3.93
CA VAL A 10 4.34 2.06 4.55
C VAL A 10 4.40 0.62 4.03
N TYR A 11 4.54 0.41 2.73
CA TYR A 11 4.68 -0.93 2.14
C TYR A 11 5.84 -1.69 2.76
N PHE A 12 7.03 -1.09 2.84
CA PHE A 12 8.21 -1.73 3.42
C PHE A 12 8.06 -2.01 4.90
N VAL A 13 7.41 -1.11 5.66
CA VAL A 13 7.09 -1.36 7.08
C VAL A 13 6.25 -2.63 7.20
N GLY A 14 5.18 -2.80 6.42
CA GLY A 14 4.34 -3.99 6.47
C GLY A 14 5.08 -5.26 6.02
N TYR A 15 5.87 -5.16 4.94
CA TYR A 15 6.67 -6.26 4.43
C TYR A 15 7.69 -6.77 5.47
N TYR A 16 8.45 -5.86 6.09
CA TYR A 16 9.45 -6.23 7.08
C TYR A 16 8.85 -6.61 8.43
N ALA A 17 7.72 -6.00 8.83
CA ALA A 17 6.99 -6.40 10.03
C ALA A 17 6.51 -7.85 9.93
N ALA A 18 6.00 -8.28 8.77
CA ALA A 18 5.62 -9.67 8.54
C ALA A 18 6.82 -10.63 8.66
N ASN A 19 7.97 -10.25 8.10
CA ASN A 19 9.21 -11.02 8.25
C ASN A 19 9.68 -11.09 9.71
N LEU A 20 9.66 -9.98 10.44
CA LEU A 20 10.03 -9.92 11.85
C LEU A 20 9.10 -10.80 12.69
N LEU A 21 7.79 -10.74 12.44
CA LEU A 21 6.78 -11.53 13.14
C LEU A 21 7.01 -13.04 12.96
N ASN A 22 7.25 -13.49 11.72
CA ASN A 22 7.60 -14.88 11.45
C ASN A 22 8.85 -15.34 12.22
N ARG A 23 9.88 -14.47 12.31
CA ARG A 23 11.11 -14.77 13.06
C ARG A 23 10.84 -14.86 14.56
N MET A 24 10.05 -13.96 15.12
CA MET A 24 9.72 -13.95 16.55
C MET A 24 8.90 -15.17 16.97
N ILE A 25 7.97 -15.63 16.13
CA ILE A 25 7.10 -16.77 16.44
C ILE A 25 7.82 -18.11 16.14
N GLY A 26 8.94 -18.08 15.40
CA GLY A 26 9.70 -19.29 15.04
C GLY A 26 8.96 -20.19 14.03
N ARG A 27 7.89 -19.70 13.40
CA ARG A 27 7.13 -20.40 12.35
C ARG A 27 6.66 -19.41 11.30
N VAL A 28 6.37 -19.91 10.09
CA VAL A 28 5.78 -19.09 9.02
C VAL A 28 4.31 -18.83 9.35
N LEU A 29 4.01 -17.65 9.88
CA LEU A 29 2.63 -17.18 10.09
C LEU A 29 2.10 -16.44 8.85
N ILE A 30 2.93 -15.59 8.26
CA ILE A 30 2.62 -14.84 7.04
C ILE A 30 3.53 -15.34 5.93
N GLN A 31 2.99 -16.19 5.06
CA GLN A 31 3.74 -16.77 3.96
C GLN A 31 4.03 -15.74 2.86
N ASN A 32 3.01 -14.97 2.44
CA ASN A 32 3.16 -13.95 1.41
C ASN A 32 3.44 -12.57 2.01
N ARG A 33 4.74 -12.23 2.12
CA ARG A 33 5.19 -10.95 2.71
C ARG A 33 4.85 -9.74 1.84
N ARG A 34 4.82 -9.90 0.51
CA ARG A 34 4.40 -8.84 -0.42
C ARG A 34 2.96 -8.45 -0.19
N LEU A 35 2.09 -9.44 0.00
CA LEU A 35 0.68 -9.22 0.33
C LEU A 35 0.54 -8.51 1.68
N ALA A 36 1.34 -8.86 2.69
CA ALA A 36 1.30 -8.18 3.99
C ALA A 36 1.69 -6.69 3.90
N GLY A 37 2.73 -6.36 3.14
CA GLY A 37 3.07 -4.98 2.82
C GLY A 37 1.92 -4.23 2.13
N PHE A 38 1.28 -4.87 1.15
CA PHE A 38 0.16 -4.29 0.42
C PHE A 38 -1.08 -4.09 1.30
N VAL A 39 -1.41 -5.05 2.18
CA VAL A 39 -2.51 -4.93 3.14
C VAL A 39 -2.31 -3.72 4.04
N LEU A 40 -1.09 -3.48 4.54
CA LEU A 40 -0.83 -2.29 5.35
C LEU A 40 -1.02 -1.00 4.56
N VAL A 41 -0.60 -0.96 3.29
CA VAL A 41 -0.85 0.18 2.39
C VAL A 41 -2.36 0.43 2.23
N LEU A 42 -3.17 -0.62 2.04
CA LEU A 42 -4.62 -0.50 1.95
C LEU A 42 -5.24 0.05 3.25
N MET A 43 -4.79 -0.42 4.41
CA MET A 43 -5.30 0.09 5.68
C MET A 43 -4.99 1.58 5.87
N VAL A 44 -3.75 1.99 5.59
CA VAL A 44 -3.34 3.40 5.71
C VAL A 44 -4.05 4.27 4.67
N SER A 45 -4.27 3.76 3.45
CA SER A 45 -4.93 4.53 2.40
C SER A 45 -6.41 4.78 2.69
N LEU A 46 -7.11 3.81 3.30
CA LEU A 46 -8.48 4.00 3.76
C LEU A 46 -8.57 5.11 4.80
N LEU A 47 -7.68 5.10 5.80
CA LEU A 47 -7.63 6.16 6.82
C LEU A 47 -7.29 7.53 6.23
N HIS A 48 -6.33 7.57 5.30
CA HIS A 48 -5.93 8.81 4.64
C HIS A 48 -7.05 9.38 3.76
N GLY A 49 -7.70 8.53 2.95
CA GLY A 49 -8.84 8.90 2.12
C GLY A 49 -10.03 9.36 2.95
N TYR A 50 -10.34 8.65 4.05
CA TYR A 50 -11.38 9.07 5.00
C TYR A 50 -11.11 10.48 5.53
N LYS A 51 -9.87 10.77 5.95
CA LYS A 51 -9.48 12.10 6.43
C LYS A 51 -9.66 13.18 5.37
N ILE A 52 -9.30 12.93 4.12
CA ILE A 52 -9.50 13.90 3.03
C ILE A 52 -10.98 14.22 2.86
N ILE A 53 -11.85 13.20 2.88
CA ILE A 53 -13.29 13.36 2.70
C ILE A 53 -13.92 14.05 3.93
N SER A 54 -13.53 13.66 5.13
CA SER A 54 -14.14 14.15 6.39
C SER A 54 -13.71 15.56 6.78
N THR A 55 -12.59 16.04 6.25
CA THR A 55 -11.98 17.33 6.65
C THR A 55 -12.01 18.36 5.53
N SER A 56 -12.59 18.04 4.36
CA SER A 56 -12.72 18.99 3.26
C SER A 56 -13.79 20.05 3.62
N PRO A 57 -13.45 21.35 3.67
CA PRO A 57 -14.41 22.40 4.01
C PRO A 57 -15.53 22.45 2.98
N SER A 58 -16.77 22.67 3.43
CA SER A 58 -17.98 22.67 2.60
C SER A 58 -18.10 23.83 1.59
N HIS A 59 -17.12 24.75 1.53
CA HIS A 59 -17.29 26.05 0.87
C HIS A 59 -16.18 26.46 -0.10
N ASP A 60 -15.24 25.58 -0.48
CA ASP A 60 -14.24 25.93 -1.49
C ASP A 60 -14.41 25.07 -2.74
N HIS A 61 -14.64 25.74 -3.86
CA HIS A 61 -15.06 25.25 -5.18
C HIS A 61 -14.64 23.82 -5.51
N GLY A 62 -15.62 22.91 -5.60
CA GLY A 62 -15.80 21.76 -6.52
C GLY A 62 -14.70 20.72 -6.79
N GLU A 63 -13.42 21.04 -6.60
CA GLU A 63 -12.29 20.32 -7.15
C GLU A 63 -11.35 19.77 -6.06
N GLY A 64 -11.37 20.33 -4.84
CA GLY A 64 -10.35 20.05 -3.81
C GLY A 64 -10.30 18.61 -3.29
N ALA A 65 -11.42 18.03 -2.86
CA ALA A 65 -11.44 16.71 -2.23
C ALA A 65 -11.18 15.57 -3.22
N GLY A 66 -11.85 15.60 -4.37
CA GLY A 66 -11.72 14.59 -5.42
C GLY A 66 -10.32 14.60 -6.05
N TYR A 67 -9.79 15.79 -6.34
CA TYR A 67 -8.42 15.96 -6.83
C TYR A 67 -7.40 15.46 -5.80
N ALA A 68 -7.55 15.82 -4.52
CA ALA A 68 -6.66 15.37 -3.46
C ALA A 68 -6.71 13.85 -3.27
N LEU A 69 -7.90 13.25 -3.26
CA LEU A 69 -8.07 11.80 -3.16
C LEU A 69 -7.41 11.08 -4.35
N GLY A 70 -7.62 11.59 -5.57
CA GLY A 70 -7.03 11.07 -6.80
C GLY A 70 -5.51 11.05 -6.76
N PHE A 71 -4.89 12.22 -6.53
CA PHE A 71 -3.43 12.37 -6.62
C PHE A 71 -2.67 11.87 -5.39
N TYR A 72 -3.23 12.01 -4.19
CA TYR A 72 -2.53 11.67 -2.95
C TYR A 72 -2.88 10.31 -2.39
N VAL A 73 -3.93 9.64 -2.87
CA VAL A 73 -4.33 8.31 -2.38
C VAL A 73 -4.45 7.32 -3.53
N ILE A 74 -5.35 7.54 -4.48
CA ILE A 74 -5.68 6.56 -5.52
C ILE A 74 -4.47 6.27 -6.41
N LEU A 75 -3.85 7.30 -6.96
CA LEU A 75 -2.69 7.17 -7.86
C LEU A 75 -1.51 6.41 -7.21
N PRO A 76 -0.99 6.81 -6.04
CA PRO A 76 0.14 6.09 -5.42
C PRO A 76 -0.22 4.66 -5.01
N VAL A 77 -1.44 4.42 -4.51
CA VAL A 77 -1.90 3.06 -4.17
C VAL A 77 -1.99 2.19 -5.42
N ALA A 78 -2.49 2.73 -6.53
CA ALA A 78 -2.55 2.02 -7.81
C ALA A 78 -1.15 1.66 -8.33
N ILE A 79 -0.18 2.58 -8.25
CA ILE A 79 1.22 2.31 -8.62
C ILE A 79 1.79 1.16 -7.79
N ILE A 80 1.56 1.19 -6.47
CA ILE A 80 2.02 0.12 -5.58
C ILE A 80 1.32 -1.20 -5.88
N ALA A 81 0.01 -1.19 -6.14
CA ALA A 81 -0.74 -2.39 -6.51
C ALA A 81 -0.17 -3.03 -7.78
N ILE A 82 0.09 -2.25 -8.82
CA ILE A 82 0.72 -2.72 -10.06
C ILE A 82 2.09 -3.31 -9.78
N ALA A 83 2.93 -2.63 -9.00
CA ALA A 83 4.27 -3.10 -8.66
C ALA A 83 4.22 -4.44 -7.88
N VAL A 84 3.32 -4.55 -6.89
CA VAL A 84 3.14 -5.78 -6.11
C VAL A 84 2.65 -6.93 -6.99
N LEU A 85 1.67 -6.69 -7.86
CA LEU A 85 1.15 -7.70 -8.80
C LEU A 85 2.24 -8.16 -9.76
N TYR A 86 2.96 -7.21 -10.38
CA TYR A 86 4.05 -7.50 -11.30
C TYR A 86 5.13 -8.36 -10.64
N LEU A 87 5.60 -7.95 -9.46
CA LEU A 87 6.67 -8.67 -8.77
C LEU A 87 6.22 -10.04 -8.22
N THR A 88 4.96 -10.18 -7.82
CA THR A 88 4.40 -11.48 -7.39
C THR A 88 4.26 -12.42 -8.58
N TRP A 89 3.87 -11.90 -9.74
CA TRP A 89 3.78 -12.67 -10.98
C TRP A 89 5.15 -13.10 -11.51
N GLN A 90 6.16 -12.24 -11.37
CA GLN A 90 7.55 -12.56 -11.73
C GLN A 90 8.12 -13.67 -10.83
N GLU A 91 7.94 -13.57 -9.50
CA GLU A 91 8.40 -14.60 -8.56
C GLU A 91 7.79 -15.98 -8.87
N LYS A 92 6.51 -16.01 -9.25
CA LYS A 92 5.87 -17.26 -9.67
C LYS A 92 6.47 -17.84 -10.96
N GLN A 93 6.80 -16.99 -11.94
CA GLN A 93 7.46 -17.47 -13.16
C GLN A 93 8.86 -18.03 -12.88
N ASP A 94 9.61 -17.39 -11.99
CA ASP A 94 10.94 -17.85 -11.61
C ASP A 94 10.88 -19.20 -10.88
N ASP A 95 9.86 -19.43 -10.04
CA ASP A 95 9.61 -20.72 -9.38
C ASP A 95 9.17 -21.84 -10.35
N ASP A 96 8.61 -21.48 -11.51
CA ASP A 96 8.11 -22.42 -12.54
C ASP A 96 9.21 -22.86 -13.55
N ILE A 97 10.41 -22.27 -13.51
CA ILE A 97 11.55 -22.66 -14.36
C ILE A 97 12.43 -23.69 -13.59
N PRO A 98 12.54 -24.95 -14.05
CA PRO A 98 13.27 -26.03 -13.36
C PRO A 98 14.79 -25.86 -13.29
#